data_AF-A0A8F4F3W1-F1
#
_entry.id   AF-A0A8F4F3W1-F1
#
_cell.length_a   1.000
_cell.length_b   1.000
_cell.length_c   1.000
_cell.angle_alpha   90.00
_cell.angle_beta   90.00
_cell.angle_gamma   90.00
#
_symmetry.space_group_name_H-M   'P 1'
#
loop_
_entity.id
_entity.type
_entity.pdbx_description
1 polymer ?
#
loop_
_entity_poly.entity_id
_entity_poly.type
_entity_poly.pdbx_seq_one_letter_code
_entity_poly.pdbx_strand_id
1 'polypeptide(L)'
;KDNDVVCSVRLIETCHHNMIVGTFFRYFEKGEIPASSQFFESSRFFVDKRRARTLLGNQYPLCHLLFLAMINYTMASGHRGIYTIVSHSMLR
;
A
#
# COMPACT_ATOMS: atom_id res chain seq x y z
N LYS A 1 7.44 2.88 -25.41
CA LYS A 1 7.84 3.81 -24.33
C LYS A 1 6.97 3.56 -23.09
N ASP A 2 6.54 2.31 -22.88
CA ASP A 2 5.31 2.00 -22.11
C ASP A 2 5.53 0.97 -20.98
N ASN A 3 6.79 0.69 -20.63
CA ASN A 3 7.17 -0.26 -19.56
C ASN A 3 7.77 0.42 -18.32
N ASP A 4 7.57 1.72 -18.19
CA ASP A 4 8.09 2.48 -17.06
C ASP A 4 7.16 2.41 -15.85
N VAL A 5 7.69 1.97 -14.70
CA VAL A 5 6.94 1.98 -13.44
C VAL A 5 6.84 3.41 -12.91
N VAL A 6 5.62 3.94 -12.86
CA VAL A 6 5.32 5.29 -12.32
C VAL A 6 4.82 5.27 -10.88
N CYS A 7 4.25 4.16 -10.43
CA CYS A 7 3.82 3.96 -9.05
C CYS A 7 3.75 2.47 -8.70
N SER A 8 3.85 2.15 -7.42
CA SER A 8 3.71 0.78 -6.93
C SER A 8 3.38 0.74 -5.44
N VAL A 9 2.92 -0.43 -5.00
CA VAL A 9 2.71 -0.79 -3.59
C VAL A 9 2.93 -2.29 -3.47
N ARG A 10 3.35 -2.76 -2.29
CA ARG A 10 3.47 -4.19 -1.98
C ARG A 10 2.37 -4.58 -1.01
N LEU A 11 1.73 -5.73 -1.25
CA LEU A 11 0.75 -6.35 -0.37
C LEU A 11 1.29 -7.70 0.13
N ILE A 12 1.12 -7.98 1.41
CA ILE A 12 1.49 -9.24 2.07
C ILE A 12 0.34 -9.63 3.00
N GLU A 13 -0.16 -10.87 2.96
CA GLU A 13 -1.18 -11.30 3.93
C GLU A 13 -0.68 -11.16 5.38
N THR A 14 -1.54 -10.73 6.31
CA THR A 14 -1.10 -10.46 7.69
C THR A 14 -0.70 -11.72 8.47
N CYS A 15 -1.05 -12.92 7.97
CA CYS A 15 -0.56 -14.20 8.49
C CYS A 15 0.94 -14.43 8.21
N HIS A 16 1.52 -13.71 7.25
CA HIS A 16 2.94 -13.79 6.89
C HIS A 16 3.76 -12.68 7.55
N HIS A 17 5.09 -12.87 7.60
CA HIS A 17 6.00 -11.88 8.16
C HIS A 17 5.95 -10.58 7.34
N ASN A 18 5.63 -9.47 8.00
CA ASN A 18 5.44 -8.15 7.40
C ASN A 18 6.03 -7.05 8.27
N MET A 19 5.91 -5.78 7.87
CA MET A 19 6.55 -4.68 8.60
C MET A 19 5.98 -4.48 10.01
N ILE A 20 4.70 -4.80 10.22
CA ILE A 20 4.01 -4.59 11.49
C ILE A 20 4.49 -5.61 12.54
N VAL A 21 4.45 -6.90 12.21
CA VAL A 21 4.87 -7.97 13.14
C VAL A 21 6.39 -8.18 13.16
N GLY A 22 7.12 -7.58 12.23
CA GLY A 22 8.58 -7.61 12.15
C GLY A 22 9.20 -6.30 12.60
N THR A 23 9.52 -5.44 11.64
CA THR A 23 10.33 -4.23 11.82
C THR A 23 9.79 -3.27 12.87
N PHE A 24 8.48 -3.08 12.92
CA PHE A 24 7.83 -2.11 13.81
C PHE A 24 7.07 -2.75 14.97
N PHE A 25 7.26 -4.05 15.22
CA PHE A 25 6.52 -4.80 16.23
C PHE A 25 6.53 -4.14 17.61
N ARG A 26 7.65 -3.52 18.00
CA ARG A 26 7.80 -2.85 19.31
C ARG A 26 6.93 -1.60 19.48
N TYR A 27 6.36 -1.07 18.41
CA TYR A 27 5.52 0.14 18.43
C TYR A 27 4.02 -0.17 18.44
N PHE A 28 3.61 -1.44 18.34
CA PHE A 28 2.22 -1.87 18.35
C PHE A 28 1.98 -2.83 19.52
N GLU A 29 0.83 -2.69 20.18
CA GLU A 29 0.48 -3.60 21.27
C GLU A 29 0.10 -4.98 20.73
N LYS A 30 0.44 -6.03 21.48
CA LYS A 30 0.05 -7.41 21.12
C LYS A 30 -1.47 -7.52 21.12
N GLY A 31 -2.07 -7.68 19.94
CA GLY A 31 -3.51 -7.90 19.77
C GLY A 31 -4.20 -6.95 18.81
N GLU A 32 -3.54 -5.88 18.35
CA GLU A 32 -4.16 -4.85 17.51
C GLU A 32 -4.38 -5.29 16.06
N ILE A 33 -3.62 -6.28 15.56
CA ILE A 33 -3.71 -6.72 14.17
C ILE A 33 -3.88 -8.24 14.09
N PRO A 34 -4.98 -8.73 13.48
CA PRO A 34 -5.20 -10.15 13.34
C PRO A 34 -4.18 -10.76 12.38
N ALA A 35 -3.43 -11.76 12.83
CA ALA A 35 -2.67 -12.64 11.95
C ALA A 35 -3.67 -13.51 11.16
N SER A 36 -3.93 -13.15 9.91
CA SER A 36 -5.03 -13.70 9.12
C SER A 36 -4.70 -13.68 7.62
N SER A 37 -5.23 -14.64 6.87
CA SER A 37 -5.25 -14.60 5.41
C SER A 37 -6.38 -13.72 4.85
N GLN A 38 -7.21 -13.10 5.70
CA GLN A 38 -8.31 -12.23 5.27
C GLN A 38 -7.89 -10.76 5.08
N PHE A 39 -6.69 -10.38 5.50
CA PHE A 39 -6.23 -8.98 5.46
C PHE A 39 -4.84 -8.90 4.85
N PHE A 40 -4.57 -7.80 4.15
CA PHE A 40 -3.23 -7.45 3.70
C PHE A 40 -2.57 -6.45 4.65
N GLU A 41 -1.25 -6.54 4.78
CA GLU A 41 -0.37 -5.42 5.08
C GLU A 41 0.07 -4.78 3.76
N SER A 42 -0.02 -3.45 3.66
CA SER A 42 0.58 -2.70 2.56
C SER A 42 1.81 -1.93 3.01
N SER A 43 2.87 -2.05 2.22
CA SER A 43 4.14 -1.39 2.43
C SER A 43 4.76 -0.93 1.11
N ARG A 44 5.84 -0.14 1.19
CA ARG A 44 6.61 0.32 0.02
C ARG A 44 5.78 1.11 -1.00
N PHE A 45 4.81 1.90 -0.52
CA PHE A 45 4.05 2.82 -1.37
C PHE A 45 5.00 3.79 -2.07
N PHE A 46 4.89 3.89 -3.39
CA PHE A 46 5.78 4.71 -4.21
C PHE A 46 5.03 5.37 -5.36
N VAL A 47 5.37 6.63 -5.64
CA VAL A 47 4.89 7.40 -6.80
C VAL A 47 6.05 8.26 -7.33
N ASP A 48 6.47 8.02 -8.58
CA ASP A 48 7.42 8.86 -9.31
C ASP A 48 6.68 10.08 -9.88
N LYS A 49 6.50 11.11 -9.06
CA LYS A 49 5.78 12.33 -9.45
C LYS A 49 6.38 13.01 -10.68
N ARG A 50 7.70 12.95 -10.85
CA ARG A 50 8.38 13.59 -11.99
C ARG A 50 8.04 12.84 -13.28
N ARG A 51 8.19 11.51 -13.26
CA ARG A 51 7.88 10.67 -14.41
C ARG A 51 6.40 10.68 -14.75
N ALA A 52 5.54 10.61 -13.73
CA ALA A 52 4.09 10.72 -13.89
C ALA A 52 3.69 12.03 -14.58
N ARG A 53 4.27 13.17 -14.16
CA ARG A 53 4.02 14.46 -14.80
C ARG A 53 4.46 14.50 -16.27
N THR A 54 5.59 13.88 -16.59
CA THR A 54 6.10 13.83 -17.97
C THR A 54 5.25 12.92 -18.87
N LEU A 55 4.76 11.78 -18.35
CA LEU A 55 4.03 10.79 -19.14
C LEU A 55 2.51 11.04 -19.20
N LEU A 56 1.92 11.46 -18.09
CA LEU A 56 0.46 11.54 -17.90
C LEU A 56 -0.07 12.97 -17.86
N GLY A 57 0.82 13.96 -17.96
CA GLY A 57 0.49 15.37 -17.89
C GLY A 57 0.47 15.92 -16.46
N ASN A 58 0.38 17.24 -16.37
CA ASN A 58 0.36 17.94 -15.09
C ASN A 58 -0.98 17.69 -14.38
N GLN A 59 -0.94 17.55 -13.05
CA GLN A 59 -2.13 17.29 -12.20
C GLN A 59 -2.80 15.91 -12.33
N TYR A 60 -2.18 14.94 -13.00
CA TYR A 60 -2.75 13.59 -13.06
C TYR A 60 -2.82 12.96 -11.65
N PRO A 61 -3.99 12.46 -11.19
CA PRO A 61 -4.20 12.05 -9.80
C PRO A 61 -3.66 10.64 -9.51
N LEU A 62 -2.39 10.39 -9.81
CA LEU A 62 -1.79 9.05 -9.78
C LEU A 62 -1.86 8.38 -8.39
N CYS A 63 -1.70 9.15 -7.30
CA CYS A 63 -1.86 8.62 -5.95
C CYS A 63 -3.27 8.06 -5.70
N HIS A 64 -4.31 8.79 -6.14
CA HIS A 64 -5.70 8.37 -5.97
C HIS A 64 -6.01 7.12 -6.79
N LEU A 65 -5.44 7.04 -8.01
CA LEU A 65 -5.58 5.85 -8.85
C LEU A 65 -4.90 4.63 -8.22
N LEU A 66 -3.73 4.81 -7.59
CA LEU A 66 -3.08 3.72 -6.87
C LEU A 66 -3.92 3.27 -5.67
N PHE A 67 -4.52 4.18 -4.89
CA PHE A 67 -5.45 3.80 -3.82
C PHE A 67 -6.68 3.06 -4.34
N LEU A 68 -7.27 3.52 -5.44
CA LEU A 68 -8.39 2.84 -6.08
C LEU A 68 -7.99 1.42 -6.53
N ALA A 69 -6.80 1.27 -7.12
CA ALA A 69 -6.27 -0.03 -7.52
C ALA A 69 -6.06 -0.96 -6.31
N MET A 70 -5.54 -0.44 -5.19
CA MET A 70 -5.39 -1.20 -3.95
C MET A 70 -6.74 -1.72 -3.43
N ILE A 71 -7.75 -0.86 -3.41
CA ILE A 71 -9.12 -1.22 -2.98
C ILE A 71 -9.70 -2.28 -3.90
N ASN A 72 -9.63 -2.06 -5.22
CA ASN A 72 -10.16 -2.99 -6.21
C ASN A 72 -9.48 -4.36 -6.15
N TYR A 73 -8.16 -4.40 -6.01
CA TYR A 73 -7.42 -5.65 -5.89
C TYR A 73 -7.79 -6.40 -4.60
N THR A 74 -7.92 -5.69 -3.47
CA THR A 74 -8.29 -6.28 -2.18
C THR A 74 -9.68 -6.90 -2.24
N MET A 75 -10.66 -6.20 -2.83
CA MET A 75 -12.01 -6.73 -3.02
C MET A 75 -12.03 -7.92 -3.99
N ALA A 76 -11.35 -7.80 -5.13
CA ALA A 76 -11.32 -8.86 -6.15
C ALA A 76 -10.63 -10.15 -5.67
N SER A 77 -9.69 -10.04 -4.74
CA SER A 77 -9.01 -11.18 -4.12
C SER A 77 -9.75 -11.75 -2.90
N GLY A 78 -10.93 -11.22 -2.53
CA GLY A 78 -11.73 -11.70 -1.41
C GLY A 78 -11.22 -11.30 -0.03
N HIS A 79 -10.27 -10.36 0.05
CA HIS A 79 -9.74 -9.86 1.31
C HIS A 79 -10.66 -8.76 1.89
N ARG A 80 -10.68 -8.65 3.21
CA ARG A 80 -11.56 -7.75 3.96
C ARG A 80 -11.01 -6.35 4.14
N GLY A 81 -9.71 -6.14 3.94
CA GLY A 81 -9.10 -4.84 4.13
C GLY A 81 -7.57 -4.87 4.08
N ILE A 82 -7.00 -3.68 4.29
CA ILE A 82 -5.57 -3.41 4.23
C ILE A 82 -5.15 -2.68 5.50
N TYR A 83 -4.17 -3.21 6.21
CA TYR A 83 -3.41 -2.52 7.25
C TYR A 83 -2.16 -1.89 6.65
N THR A 84 -1.70 -0.76 7.18
CA THR A 84 -0.48 -0.12 6.73
C THR A 84 0.16 0.69 7.83
N ILE A 85 1.48 0.87 7.74
CA ILE A 85 2.22 1.82 8.55
C ILE A 85 2.63 2.96 7.65
N VAL A 86 2.20 4.16 8.00
CA VAL A 86 2.47 5.37 7.23
C VAL A 86 3.14 6.43 8.11
N SER A 87 3.95 7.27 7.50
CA SER A 87 4.45 8.47 8.17
C SER A 87 3.32 9.48 8.39
N HIS A 88 3.53 10.41 9.31
CA HIS A 88 2.59 11.50 9.56
C HIS A 88 2.24 12.32 8.31
N SER A 89 3.18 12.46 7.38
CA SER A 89 2.96 13.17 6.11
C SER A 89 2.03 12.45 5.14
N MET A 90 1.91 11.13 5.26
CA MET A 90 1.09 10.28 4.39
C MET A 90 -0.29 10.00 5.00
N LEU A 91 -0.46 10.21 6.31
CA LEU A 91 -1.74 10.14 7.00
C LEU A 91 -2.69 11.32 6.67
N ARG A 92 -2.12 12.44 6.21
CA ARG A 92 -2.84 13.71 5.98
C ARG A 92 -3.26 13.91 4.54
#